data_AF-A0A9W7EPV7-F1
#
_entry.id   AF-A0A9W7EPV7-F1
#
_cell.length_a   1.000
_cell.length_b   1.000
_cell.length_c   1.000
_cell.angle_alpha   90.00
_cell.angle_beta   90.00
_cell.angle_gamma   90.00
#
_symmetry.space_group_name_H-M   'P 1'
#
loop_
_entity.id
_entity.type
_entity.pdbx_description
1 polymer ?
#
loop_
_entity_poly.entity_id
_entity_poly.type
_entity_poly.pdbx_seq_one_letter_code
_entity_poly.pdbx_strand_id
1 'polypeptide(L)'
;MSERVEAFLVTFRQKITDMEEIEFGENKQAVIDKLLEKDKNLSEESYRYFAQINKGMYVFEKSKLMADVVEGMDKASILKFFDAFLAAGGEKVRNCEEQIDEH
;
A
#
# COMPACT_ATOMS: atom_id res chain seq x y z
N MET A 1 6.53 -18.75 -6.16
CA MET A 1 6.84 -17.76 -5.09
C MET A 1 8.17 -18.16 -4.43
N SER A 2 9.13 -17.24 -4.26
CA SER A 2 10.41 -17.58 -3.62
C SER A 2 10.23 -17.69 -2.11
N GLU A 3 10.76 -18.73 -1.48
CA GLU A 3 10.70 -18.96 -0.01
C GLU A 3 11.16 -17.74 0.81
N ARG A 4 12.02 -16.89 0.23
CA ARG A 4 12.48 -15.64 0.86
C ARG A 4 11.38 -14.59 1.00
N VAL A 5 10.44 -14.54 0.05
CA VAL A 5 9.31 -13.60 0.07
C VAL A 5 8.32 -14.01 1.15
N GLU A 6 8.05 -15.30 1.29
CA GLU A 6 7.17 -15.81 2.36
C GLU A 6 7.78 -15.57 3.75
N ALA A 7 9.08 -15.84 3.93
CA ALA A 7 9.79 -15.55 5.17
C ALA A 7 9.75 -14.05 5.52
N PHE A 8 9.88 -13.17 4.52
CA PHE A 8 9.74 -11.72 4.71
C PHE A 8 8.33 -11.35 5.19
N LEU A 9 7.28 -11.91 4.58
CA LEU A 9 5.90 -11.61 4.95
C LEU A 9 5.58 -12.04 6.40
N VAL A 10 6.06 -13.21 6.83
CA VAL A 10 5.91 -13.66 8.22
C VAL A 10 6.61 -12.71 9.19
N THR A 11 7.84 -12.32 8.88
CA THR A 11 8.63 -11.39 9.72
C THR A 11 7.98 -10.01 9.77
N PHE A 12 7.45 -9.55 8.64
CA PHE A 12 6.80 -8.25 8.54
C PHE A 12 5.50 -8.21 9.34
N ARG A 13 4.71 -9.29 9.33
CA ARG A 13 3.52 -9.45 10.16
C ARG A 13 3.85 -9.37 11.66
N GLN A 14 4.92 -10.06 12.08
CA GLN A 14 5.39 -9.99 13.47
C GLN A 14 5.81 -8.57 13.83
N LYS A 15 6.60 -7.91 12.96
CA LYS A 15 7.00 -6.51 13.17
C LYS A 15 5.81 -5.57 13.34
N ILE A 16 4.75 -5.71 12.52
CA ILE A 16 3.53 -4.92 12.70
C ILE A 16 2.87 -5.25 14.04
N THR A 17 2.82 -6.51 14.43
CA THR A 17 2.19 -6.93 15.71
C THR A 17 2.94 -6.37 16.92
N ASP A 18 4.27 -6.42 16.91
CA ASP A 18 5.13 -6.02 18.02
C ASP A 18 5.35 -4.49 18.10
N MET A 19 5.08 -3.75 17.03
CA MET A 19 5.17 -2.29 16.98
C MET A 19 4.23 -1.62 18.00
N GLU A 20 4.71 -0.64 18.75
CA GLU A 20 3.86 0.13 19.67
C GLU A 20 2.86 1.02 18.93
N GLU A 21 1.74 1.37 19.56
CA GLU A 21 0.72 2.23 18.93
C GLU A 21 1.27 3.62 18.57
N ILE A 22 2.28 4.11 19.31
CA ILE A 22 2.97 5.37 19.03
C ILE A 22 3.74 5.28 17.70
N GLU A 23 4.59 4.25 17.55
CA GLU A 23 5.36 4.02 16.33
C GLU A 23 4.44 3.75 15.13
N PHE A 24 3.31 3.09 15.36
CA PHE A 24 2.27 2.91 14.34
C PHE A 24 1.66 4.24 13.90
N GLY A 25 1.35 5.13 14.87
CA GLY A 25 0.87 6.48 14.61
C GLY A 25 1.87 7.32 13.80
N GLU A 26 3.15 7.26 14.13
CA GLU A 26 4.20 7.95 13.38
C GLU A 26 4.33 7.44 11.94
N ASN A 27 4.33 6.12 11.74
CA ASN A 27 4.36 5.53 10.40
C ASN A 27 3.13 5.90 9.58
N LYS A 28 1.95 5.92 10.20
CA LYS A 28 0.70 6.35 9.59
C LYS A 28 0.76 7.83 9.18
N GLN A 29 1.26 8.69 10.06
CA GLN A 29 1.43 10.10 9.75
C GLN A 29 2.42 10.32 8.61
N ALA A 30 3.55 9.59 8.59
CA ALA A 30 4.52 9.67 7.50
C ALA A 30 3.91 9.25 6.14
N VAL A 31 3.00 8.28 6.12
CA VAL A 31 2.25 7.90 4.91
C VAL A 31 1.28 9.00 4.48
N ILE A 32 0.55 9.59 5.43
CA ILE A 32 -0.37 10.71 5.17
C ILE A 32 0.40 11.91 4.60
N ASP A 33 1.52 12.28 5.23
CA ASP A 33 2.36 13.39 4.79
C ASP A 33 2.89 13.14 3.37
N LYS A 34 3.28 11.90 3.06
CA LYS A 34 3.71 11.52 1.71
C LYS A 34 2.58 11.58 0.68
N LEU A 35 1.34 11.27 1.08
CA LEU A 35 0.17 11.39 0.21
C LEU A 35 -0.19 12.87 -0.03
N LEU A 36 -0.05 13.71 0.99
CA LEU A 36 -0.36 15.14 0.92
C LEU A 36 0.81 15.99 0.39
N GLU A 37 2.01 15.41 0.24
CA GLU A 37 3.18 16.10 -0.32
C GLU A 37 2.82 16.64 -1.70
N LYS A 38 3.03 17.95 -1.89
CA LYS A 38 2.77 18.61 -3.16
C LYS A 38 3.85 18.20 -4.17
N ASP A 39 3.44 17.91 -5.40
CA ASP A 39 4.35 17.64 -6.51
C ASP A 39 5.40 18.76 -6.61
N LYS A 40 6.68 18.38 -6.57
CA LYS A 40 7.78 19.35 -6.46
C LYS A 40 7.99 20.06 -7.79
N ASN A 41 7.68 19.38 -8.89
CA ASN A 41 7.83 19.88 -10.25
C ASN A 41 6.58 19.67 -11.12
N LEU A 42 6.38 20.53 -12.13
CA LEU A 42 5.28 20.44 -13.12
C LEU A 42 5.21 19.08 -13.84
N SER A 43 6.35 18.40 -14.01
CA SER A 43 6.41 17.07 -14.63
C SER A 43 5.72 15.99 -13.77
N GLU A 44 5.92 16.04 -12.45
CA GLU A 44 5.28 15.10 -11.51
C GLU A 44 3.77 15.35 -11.44
N GLU A 45 3.36 16.61 -11.41
CA GLU A 45 1.94 16.98 -11.45
C GLU A 45 1.28 16.51 -12.75
N SER A 46 1.96 16.69 -13.89
CA SER A 46 1.48 16.22 -15.19
C SER A 46 1.34 14.70 -15.21
N TYR A 47 2.36 13.97 -14.73
CA TYR A 47 2.32 12.52 -14.64
C TYR A 47 1.17 12.03 -13.75
N ARG A 48 0.93 12.70 -12.62
CA ARG A 48 -0.17 12.39 -11.70
C ARG A 48 -1.53 12.50 -12.39
N TYR A 49 -1.76 13.56 -13.15
CA TYR A 49 -3.02 13.74 -13.90
C TYR A 49 -3.13 12.75 -15.06
N PHE A 50 -2.07 12.56 -15.85
CA PHE A 50 -2.08 11.59 -16.94
C PHE A 50 -2.32 10.17 -16.43
N ALA A 51 -1.80 9.79 -15.26
CA ALA A 51 -2.08 8.49 -14.65
C ALA A 51 -3.57 8.29 -14.30
N GLN A 52 -4.31 9.35 -13.94
CA GLN A 52 -5.76 9.28 -13.71
C GLN A 52 -6.54 9.21 -15.02
N ILE A 53 -6.12 9.97 -16.03
CA ILE A 53 -6.72 9.99 -17.37
C ILE A 53 -6.56 8.60 -18.02
N ASN A 54 -5.36 8.02 -17.98
CA ASN A 54 -5.08 6.69 -18.52
C ASN A 54 -5.91 5.58 -17.86
N LYS A 55 -6.27 5.76 -16.58
CA LYS A 55 -7.12 4.82 -15.84
C LYS A 55 -8.62 5.09 -15.98
N GLY A 56 -9.02 6.17 -16.64
CA GLY A 56 -10.41 6.57 -16.83
C GLY A 56 -11.17 6.93 -15.54
N MET A 57 -10.47 7.05 -14.40
CA MET A 57 -11.10 7.30 -13.09
C MET A 57 -11.28 8.80 -12.80
N TYR A 58 -10.45 9.67 -13.39
CA TYR A 58 -10.52 11.14 -13.24
C TYR A 58 -10.57 11.64 -11.78
N VAL A 59 -10.05 10.86 -10.82
CA VAL A 59 -10.02 11.26 -9.40
C VAL A 59 -8.76 12.06 -9.13
N PHE A 60 -8.84 13.37 -9.36
CA PHE A 60 -7.70 14.28 -9.19
C PHE A 60 -7.34 14.53 -7.72
N GLU A 61 -8.30 14.36 -6.80
CA GLU A 61 -8.09 14.46 -5.35
C GLU A 61 -7.83 13.10 -4.69
N LYS A 62 -7.39 12.11 -5.47
CA LYS A 62 -7.17 10.74 -4.98
C LYS A 62 -6.24 10.70 -3.76
N SER A 63 -5.22 11.54 -3.74
CA SER A 63 -4.28 11.57 -2.61
C SER A 63 -4.95 12.02 -1.30
N LYS A 64 -5.88 12.98 -1.35
CA LYS A 64 -6.64 13.41 -0.17
C LYS A 64 -7.58 12.32 0.30
N LEU A 65 -8.34 11.72 -0.61
CA LEU A 65 -9.22 10.59 -0.27
C LEU A 65 -8.44 9.40 0.32
N MET A 66 -7.24 9.13 -0.18
CA MET A 66 -6.36 8.11 0.39
C MET A 66 -5.86 8.50 1.78
N ALA A 67 -5.51 9.76 2.00
CA ALA A 67 -5.11 10.25 3.32
C ALA A 67 -6.23 10.09 4.35
N ASP A 68 -7.47 10.48 4.00
CA ASP A 68 -8.65 10.35 4.87
C ASP A 68 -8.93 8.86 5.21
N VAL A 69 -8.81 7.97 4.22
CA VAL A 69 -8.96 6.54 4.45
C VAL A 69 -7.87 6.03 5.39
N VAL A 70 -6.61 6.41 5.17
CA VAL A 70 -5.49 5.99 6.03
C VAL A 70 -5.68 6.52 7.45
N GLU A 71 -6.18 7.75 7.63
CA GLU A 71 -6.51 8.34 8.92
C GLU A 71 -7.57 7.53 9.70
N GLY A 72 -8.53 6.92 9.01
CA GLY A 72 -9.51 6.02 9.63
C GLY A 72 -9.04 4.58 9.88
N MET A 73 -7.83 4.20 9.44
CA MET A 73 -7.36 2.82 9.59
C MET A 73 -6.71 2.55 10.94
N ASP A 74 -7.13 1.45 11.56
CA ASP A 74 -6.53 0.90 12.77
C ASP A 74 -5.52 -0.21 12.45
N LYS A 75 -4.57 -0.41 13.37
CA LYS A 75 -3.59 -1.51 13.34
C LYS A 75 -4.25 -2.88 13.13
N ALA A 76 -5.37 -3.13 13.80
CA ALA A 76 -6.14 -4.36 13.66
C ALA A 76 -6.72 -4.56 12.24
N SER A 77 -7.15 -3.48 11.59
CA SER A 77 -7.68 -3.52 10.22
C SER A 77 -6.58 -3.82 9.21
N ILE A 78 -5.37 -3.29 9.43
CA ILE A 78 -4.19 -3.59 8.60
C ILE A 78 -3.75 -5.05 8.78
N LEU A 79 -3.73 -5.58 10.00
CA LEU A 79 -3.43 -6.99 10.24
C LEU A 79 -4.47 -7.90 9.58
N LYS A 80 -5.76 -7.58 9.67
CA LYS A 80 -6.83 -8.30 8.95
C LYS A 80 -6.63 -8.28 7.43
N PHE A 81 -6.24 -7.13 6.87
CA PHE A 81 -5.94 -7.01 5.44
C PHE A 81 -4.72 -7.87 5.06
N PHE A 82 -3.66 -7.83 5.86
CA PHE A 82 -2.46 -8.61 5.65
C PHE A 82 -2.77 -10.12 5.65
N ASP A 83 -3.54 -10.57 6.64
CA ASP A 83 -3.95 -11.97 6.77
C ASP A 83 -4.89 -12.43 5.63
N ALA A 84 -5.75 -11.55 5.13
CA ALA A 84 -6.69 -11.88 4.06
C ALA A 84 -6.08 -11.92 2.65
N PHE A 85 -5.06 -11.10 2.37
CA PHE A 85 -4.54 -10.90 1.01
C PHE A 85 -3.07 -11.27 0.81
N LEU A 86 -2.26 -11.31 1.87
CA LEU A 86 -0.82 -11.48 1.78
C LEU A 86 -0.30 -12.73 2.51
N ALA A 87 -0.99 -13.20 3.57
CA ALA A 87 -0.63 -14.46 4.21
C ALA A 87 -0.82 -15.63 3.24
N ALA A 88 0.14 -16.57 3.24
CA ALA A 88 0.08 -17.80 2.46
C ALA A 88 -1.16 -18.61 2.88
N GLY A 89 -2.25 -18.49 2.11
CA GLY A 89 -3.55 -19.10 2.40
C GLY A 89 -4.75 -18.13 2.56
N GLY A 90 -4.55 -16.82 2.38
CA GLY A 90 -5.66 -15.85 2.37
C GLY A 90 -6.66 -16.13 1.23
N GLU A 91 -7.96 -16.04 1.53
CA GLU A 91 -9.07 -16.41 0.62
C GLU A 91 -9.07 -15.64 -0.73
N LYS A 92 -8.29 -14.54 -0.85
CA LYS A 92 -8.17 -13.72 -2.05
C LYS A 92 -6.73 -13.50 -2.54
N VAL A 93 -5.77 -14.37 -2.19
CA VAL A 93 -4.41 -14.28 -2.76
C VAL A 93 -4.47 -14.48 -4.27
N ARG A 94 -4.24 -13.40 -5.04
CA ARG A 94 -4.11 -13.46 -6.50
C ARG A 94 -2.64 -13.62 -6.85
N ASN A 95 -2.17 -14.86 -6.92
CA ASN A 95 -0.86 -15.16 -7.48
C ASN A 95 -0.92 -14.99 -9.01
N CYS A 96 -0.62 -13.78 -9.49
CA CYS A 96 -0.18 -13.62 -10.87
C CYS A 96 1.33 -13.87 -10.90
N GLU A 97 1.72 -15.12 -11.09
CA GLU A 97 3.04 -15.42 -11.62
C GLU A 97 2.99 -15.15 -13.12
N GLU A 98 3.38 -13.94 -13.55
CA GLU A 98 3.75 -13.72 -14.94
C GLU A 98 5.05 -14.50 -15.19
N GLN A 99 4.92 -15.69 -15.78
CA GLN A 99 6.04 -16.31 -16.48
C GLN A 99 6.31 -15.44 -17.71
N ILE A 100 7.42 -14.70 -17.67
CA ILE A 100 7.93 -14.00 -18.84
C ILE A 100 8.52 -15.10 -19.74
N ASP A 101 7.73 -15.55 -20.70
CA ASP A 101 8.17 -16.44 -21.77
C ASP A 101 9.07 -15.61 -22.69
N GLU A 102 10.37 -15.90 -22.64
CA GLU A 102 11.38 -15.32 -23.52
C GLU A 102 11.18 -15.91 -24.92
N HIS A 103 10.82 -15.08 -25.91
CA HIS A 103 10.89 -15.47 -27.31
C HIS A 103 11.76 -14.52 -28.13
#